data_AF-A0A8T5F0E8-F1
#
_entry.id   AF-A0A8T5F0E8-F1
#
_cell.length_a   1.000
_cell.length_b   1.000
_cell.length_c   1.000
_cell.angle_alpha   90.00
_cell.angle_beta   90.00
_cell.angle_gamma   90.00
#
_symmetry.space_group_name_H-M   'P 1'
#
loop_
_entity.id
_entity.type
_entity.pdbx_description
1 polymer ?
#
loop_
_entity_poly.entity_id
_entity_poly.type
_entity_poly.pdbx_seq_one_letter_code
_entity_poly.pdbx_strand_id
1 'polypeptide(L)'
;MSRYPKISNTPNKFDSLGNKLCRNCENKIAENRRHYCSKKCMNEFNRNNSWFWVRKDVLRRDRYTCQICKNRMRKIFLDVDHIIPINMATHRNPYDKNNLRTLCKECHKAKTKLDREVFSN
;
A
#
# COMPACT_ATOMS: atom_id res chain seq x y z
N MET A 1 9.49 15.04 3.13
CA MET A 1 8.38 14.37 3.86
C MET A 1 8.12 13.00 3.25
N SER A 2 7.76 11.98 4.06
CA SER A 2 7.38 10.67 3.52
C SER A 2 6.03 10.81 2.81
N ARG A 3 5.93 10.37 1.56
CA ARG A 3 4.69 10.39 0.76
C ARG A 3 3.58 9.52 1.36
N TYR A 4 3.94 8.54 2.20
CA TYR A 4 3.01 7.61 2.81
C TYR A 4 3.14 7.57 4.35
N PRO A 5 2.04 7.31 5.08
CA PRO A 5 2.06 7.19 6.54
C PRO A 5 3.05 6.14 7.03
N LYS A 6 3.88 6.48 8.02
CA LYS A 6 4.78 5.50 8.63
C LYS A 6 3.97 4.50 9.47
N ILE A 7 4.34 3.22 9.44
CA ILE A 7 3.72 2.17 10.27
C ILE A 7 3.76 2.54 11.77
N SER A 8 4.84 3.21 12.21
CA SER A 8 4.99 3.70 13.58
C SER A 8 3.83 4.60 14.03
N ASN A 9 3.18 5.29 13.10
CA ASN A 9 2.09 6.23 13.38
C ASN A 9 0.73 5.53 13.46
N THR A 10 0.67 4.21 13.22
CA THR A 10 -0.59 3.46 13.36
C THR A 10 -1.04 3.48 14.83
N PRO A 11 -2.26 3.91 15.14
CA PRO A 11 -2.77 3.91 16.51
C PRO A 11 -2.95 2.49 17.04
N ASN A 12 -2.94 2.35 18.36
CA ASN A 12 -3.37 1.11 19.01
C ASN A 12 -4.89 0.99 18.96
N LYS A 13 -5.38 -0.25 18.90
CA LYS A 13 -6.80 -0.59 18.97
C LYS A 13 -7.11 -1.12 20.37
N PHE A 14 -8.31 -0.86 20.85
CA PHE A 14 -8.81 -1.31 22.16
C PHE A 14 -10.23 -1.83 22.01
N ASP A 15 -10.61 -2.82 22.82
CA ASP A 15 -12.02 -3.23 22.94
C ASP A 15 -12.78 -2.29 23.89
N SER A 16 -14.07 -2.56 24.07
CA SER A 16 -14.96 -1.82 24.98
C SER A 16 -14.55 -1.91 26.46
N LEU A 17 -13.72 -2.89 26.83
CA LEU A 17 -13.22 -3.09 28.19
C LEU A 17 -11.83 -2.46 28.40
N GLY A 18 -11.27 -1.80 27.37
CA GLY A 18 -9.95 -1.19 27.41
C GLY A 18 -8.79 -2.17 27.21
N ASN A 19 -9.04 -3.43 26.85
CA ASN A 19 -7.96 -4.35 26.50
C ASN A 19 -7.35 -3.97 25.15
N LYS A 20 -6.01 -4.04 25.06
CA LYS A 20 -5.30 -3.81 23.80
C LYS A 20 -5.61 -4.91 22.79
N LEU A 21 -5.89 -4.49 21.55
CA LEU A 21 -6.17 -5.35 20.42
C LEU A 21 -5.03 -5.32 19.41
N CYS A 22 -4.87 -6.44 18.70
CA CYS A 22 -3.90 -6.57 17.64
C CYS A 22 -4.24 -5.63 16.48
N ARG A 23 -3.27 -4.84 16.03
CA ARG A 23 -3.46 -3.93 14.88
C ARG A 23 -3.82 -4.64 13.57
N ASN A 24 -3.51 -5.93 13.45
CA ASN A 24 -3.76 -6.75 12.26
C ASN A 24 -5.12 -7.47 12.30
N CYS A 25 -5.36 -8.28 13.33
CA CYS A 25 -6.51 -9.20 13.38
C CYS A 25 -7.51 -8.90 14.51
N GLU A 26 -7.30 -7.81 15.26
CA GLU A 26 -8.21 -7.33 16.31
C GLU A 26 -8.39 -8.25 17.53
N ASN A 27 -7.74 -9.41 17.55
CA ASN A 27 -7.69 -10.24 18.76
C ASN A 27 -6.95 -9.54 19.90
N LYS A 28 -7.37 -9.82 21.14
CA LYS A 28 -6.69 -9.38 22.36
C LYS A 28 -5.21 -9.78 22.33
N ILE A 29 -4.34 -8.85 22.71
CA ILE A 29 -2.90 -9.13 22.85
C ILE A 29 -2.56 -9.46 24.30
N ALA A 30 -1.61 -10.37 24.50
CA ALA A 30 -1.07 -10.66 25.83
C ALA A 30 -0.41 -9.41 26.44
N GLU A 31 -0.39 -9.32 27.77
CA GLU A 31 0.05 -8.13 28.52
C GLU A 31 1.47 -7.66 28.16
N ASN A 32 2.38 -8.60 27.87
CA ASN A 32 3.77 -8.31 27.49
C ASN A 32 3.95 -7.86 26.03
N ARG A 33 2.87 -7.87 25.22
CA ARG A 33 2.92 -7.46 23.81
C ARG A 33 2.34 -6.07 23.63
N ARG A 34 2.92 -5.31 22.67
CA ARG A 34 2.56 -3.90 22.45
C ARG A 34 1.49 -3.68 21.39
N HIS A 35 1.61 -4.36 20.24
CA HIS A 35 0.85 -3.99 19.03
C HIS A 35 0.24 -5.19 18.29
N TYR A 36 0.83 -6.38 18.42
CA TYR A 36 0.45 -7.56 17.65
C TYR A 36 0.37 -8.79 18.53
N CYS A 37 -0.62 -9.67 18.29
CA CYS A 37 -0.77 -10.92 19.02
C CYS A 37 0.33 -11.95 18.67
N SER A 38 0.93 -11.84 17.48
CA SER A 38 1.94 -12.78 17.00
C SER A 38 2.90 -12.13 16.00
N LYS A 39 4.06 -12.79 15.77
CA LYS A 39 5.01 -12.40 14.70
C LYS A 39 4.35 -12.49 13.32
N LYS A 40 3.46 -13.46 13.10
CA LYS A 40 2.67 -13.60 11.87
C LYS A 40 1.84 -12.34 11.60
N CYS A 41 1.06 -11.89 12.59
CA CYS A 41 0.24 -10.68 12.48
C CYS A 41 1.08 -9.42 12.26
N MET A 42 2.22 -9.29 12.94
CA MET A 42 3.15 -8.18 12.70
C MET A 42 3.64 -8.16 11.24
N ASN A 43 4.08 -9.32 10.74
CA ASN A 43 4.61 -9.43 9.38
C ASN A 43 3.52 -9.14 8.33
N GLU A 44 2.32 -9.65 8.53
CA GLU A 44 1.17 -9.42 7.66
C GLU A 44 0.77 -7.94 7.63
N PHE A 45 0.65 -7.32 8.81
CA PHE A 45 0.36 -5.89 8.92
C PHE A 45 1.42 -5.06 8.19
N ASN A 46 2.70 -5.33 8.44
CA ASN A 46 3.80 -4.63 7.77
C ASN A 46 3.80 -4.84 6.26
N ARG A 47 3.46 -6.04 5.78
CA ARG A 47 3.40 -6.37 4.36
C ARG A 47 2.31 -5.59 3.64
N ASN A 48 1.21 -5.30 4.33
CA ASN A 48 0.03 -4.61 3.76
C ASN A 48 -0.04 -3.11 4.09
N ASN A 49 0.80 -2.58 4.98
CA ASN A 49 0.79 -1.17 5.38
C ASN A 49 2.14 -0.46 5.18
N SER A 50 3.03 -1.03 4.36
CA SER A 50 4.31 -0.43 3.99
C SER A 50 4.42 -0.35 2.48
N TRP A 51 4.71 0.85 1.96
CA TRP A 51 4.95 1.03 0.54
C TRP A 51 6.07 0.13 0.00
N PHE A 52 7.11 -0.12 0.79
CA PHE A 52 8.20 -1.02 0.39
C PHE A 52 7.70 -2.42 0.05
N TRP A 53 6.88 -3.02 0.95
CA TRP A 53 6.35 -4.36 0.77
C TRP A 53 5.24 -4.41 -0.27
N VAL A 54 4.33 -3.45 -0.25
CA VAL A 54 3.24 -3.31 -1.22
C VAL A 54 3.80 -3.18 -2.64
N ARG A 55 4.77 -2.30 -2.86
CA ARG A 55 5.45 -2.16 -4.17
C ARG A 55 6.07 -3.47 -4.62
N LYS A 56 6.74 -4.19 -3.71
CA LYS A 56 7.38 -5.48 -4.01
C LYS A 56 6.35 -6.54 -4.42
N ASP A 57 5.21 -6.57 -3.75
CA ASP A 57 4.13 -7.51 -4.05
C ASP A 57 3.46 -7.20 -5.39
N VAL A 58 3.17 -5.94 -5.69
CA VAL A 58 2.55 -5.52 -6.97
C VAL A 58 3.48 -5.84 -8.15
N LEU A 59 4.77 -5.49 -8.06
CA LEU A 59 5.75 -5.80 -9.11
C LEU A 59 5.84 -7.32 -9.39
N ARG A 60 5.75 -8.15 -8.35
CA ARG A 60 5.76 -9.61 -8.47
C ARG A 60 4.47 -10.15 -9.07
N ARG A 61 3.32 -9.66 -8.59
CA ARG A 61 1.98 -10.00 -9.11
C ARG A 61 1.94 -9.76 -10.62
N ASP A 62 2.44 -8.60 -11.04
CA ASP A 62 2.44 -8.17 -12.43
C ASP A 62 3.61 -8.76 -13.24
N ARG A 63 4.38 -9.70 -12.66
CA ARG A 63 5.53 -10.35 -13.28
C ARG A 63 6.53 -9.36 -13.91
N TYR A 64 6.75 -8.22 -13.26
CA TYR A 64 7.59 -7.12 -13.75
C TYR A 64 7.22 -6.66 -15.17
N THR A 65 5.92 -6.58 -15.45
CA THR A 65 5.37 -6.22 -16.75
C THR A 65 4.52 -4.96 -16.62
N CYS A 66 4.74 -3.98 -17.50
CA CYS A 66 3.89 -2.80 -17.57
C CYS A 66 2.45 -3.20 -17.88
N GLN A 67 1.50 -2.77 -17.06
CA GLN A 67 0.10 -3.15 -17.22
C GLN A 67 -0.63 -2.37 -18.33
N ILE A 68 -0.01 -1.32 -18.89
CA ILE A 68 -0.51 -0.60 -20.06
C ILE A 68 0.08 -1.21 -21.34
N CYS A 69 1.38 -1.04 -21.58
CA CYS A 69 2.01 -1.46 -22.85
C CYS A 69 2.42 -2.94 -22.90
N LYS A 70 2.26 -3.69 -21.80
CA LYS A 70 2.56 -5.14 -21.71
C LYS A 70 4.02 -5.55 -21.88
N ASN A 71 4.95 -4.59 -21.95
CA ASN A 71 6.38 -4.89 -21.98
C ASN A 71 6.93 -5.30 -20.61
N ARG A 72 7.66 -6.41 -20.56
CA ARG A 72 8.40 -6.87 -19.39
C ARG A 72 9.76 -6.17 -19.31
N MET A 73 10.13 -5.69 -18.13
CA MET A 73 11.35 -4.89 -17.95
C MET A 73 12.05 -5.22 -16.62
N ARG A 74 13.31 -4.80 -16.48
CA ARG A 74 14.01 -4.84 -15.19
C ARG A 74 13.32 -3.90 -14.19
N LYS A 75 13.31 -4.28 -12.92
CA LYS A 75 12.68 -3.53 -11.81
C LYS A 75 13.02 -2.03 -11.80
N ILE A 76 14.24 -1.63 -12.18
CA ILE A 76 14.69 -0.23 -12.19
C ILE A 76 13.95 0.66 -13.20
N PHE A 77 13.32 0.06 -14.20
CA PHE A 77 12.54 0.76 -15.23
C PHE A 77 11.03 0.77 -14.95
N LEU A 78 10.61 0.16 -13.84
CA LEU A 78 9.21 -0.02 -13.49
C LEU A 78 8.89 0.74 -12.21
N ASP A 79 7.70 1.34 -12.21
CA ASP A 79 7.07 1.94 -11.05
C ASP A 79 5.74 1.28 -10.72
N VAL A 80 5.26 1.55 -9.51
CA VAL A 80 3.93 1.15 -9.06
C VAL A 80 3.11 2.42 -8.90
N ASP A 81 2.04 2.47 -9.67
CA ASP A 81 1.14 3.61 -9.84
C ASP A 81 -0.25 3.27 -9.31
N HIS A 82 -0.93 4.26 -8.73
CA HIS A 82 -2.32 4.15 -8.32
C HIS A 82 -3.23 4.25 -9.54
N ILE A 83 -4.06 3.24 -9.82
CA ILE A 83 -4.96 3.23 -10.98
C ILE A 83 -5.90 4.45 -10.92
N ILE A 84 -6.53 4.65 -9.77
CA ILE A 84 -7.31 5.82 -9.41
C ILE A 84 -6.46 6.68 -8.44
N PRO A 85 -6.28 7.98 -8.70
CA PRO A 85 -5.47 8.86 -7.84
C PRO A 85 -5.89 8.84 -6.37
N ILE A 86 -4.90 8.87 -5.47
CA ILE A 86 -5.10 8.77 -4.01
C ILE A 86 -5.85 9.97 -3.39
N ASN A 87 -5.84 11.12 -4.05
CA ASN A 87 -6.58 12.31 -3.61
C ASN A 87 -8.09 12.19 -3.83
N MET A 88 -8.55 11.17 -4.56
CA MET A 88 -9.98 10.88 -4.72
C MET A 88 -10.55 10.25 -3.45
N ALA A 89 -11.72 10.72 -3.01
CA ALA A 89 -12.32 10.36 -1.72
C ALA A 89 -12.51 8.84 -1.53
N THR A 90 -12.76 8.10 -2.61
CA THR A 90 -12.95 6.64 -2.61
C THR A 90 -11.68 5.83 -2.41
N HIS A 91 -10.48 6.40 -2.63
CA HIS A 91 -9.21 5.66 -2.64
C HIS A 91 -8.14 6.27 -1.73
N ARG A 92 -8.52 6.60 -0.49
CA ARG A 92 -7.60 7.14 0.53
C ARG A 92 -6.56 6.16 1.05
N ASN A 93 -6.74 4.85 0.84
CA ASN A 93 -5.76 3.84 1.27
C ASN A 93 -4.62 3.73 0.23
N PRO A 94 -3.40 4.26 0.51
CA PRO A 94 -2.27 4.17 -0.42
C PRO A 94 -1.81 2.74 -0.70
N TYR A 95 -2.21 1.78 0.14
CA TYR A 95 -1.68 0.43 0.17
C TYR A 95 -2.61 -0.62 -0.45
N ASP A 96 -3.79 -0.21 -0.92
CA ASP A 96 -4.72 -1.10 -1.59
C ASP A 96 -4.12 -1.60 -2.92
N LYS A 97 -3.70 -2.86 -2.94
CA LYS A 97 -3.07 -3.50 -4.11
C LYS A 97 -4.02 -3.59 -5.30
N ASN A 98 -5.34 -3.57 -5.08
CA ASN A 98 -6.32 -3.60 -6.17
C ASN A 98 -6.33 -2.28 -6.94
N ASN A 99 -6.04 -1.17 -6.27
CA ASN A 99 -5.87 0.14 -6.89
C ASN A 99 -4.42 0.41 -7.32
N LEU A 100 -3.55 -0.61 -7.40
CA LEU A 100 -2.15 -0.45 -7.80
C LEU A 100 -1.82 -1.26 -9.04
N ARG A 101 -0.97 -0.72 -9.90
CA ARG A 101 -0.45 -1.42 -11.09
C ARG A 101 1.01 -1.08 -11.36
N THR A 102 1.71 -2.02 -11.99
CA THR A 102 3.08 -1.81 -12.50
C THR A 102 3.05 -1.06 -13.81
N LEU A 103 3.80 0.03 -13.94
CA LEU A 103 3.97 0.80 -15.18
C LEU A 103 5.44 1.02 -15.51
N CYS A 104 5.79 1.09 -16.80
CA CYS A 104 7.07 1.67 -17.21
C CYS A 104 7.04 3.20 -17.04
N LYS A 105 8.22 3.83 -17.03
CA LYS A 105 8.34 5.28 -16.86
C LYS A 105 7.54 6.10 -17.88
N GLU A 106 7.52 5.65 -19.14
CA GLU A 106 6.80 6.34 -20.23
C GLU A 106 5.29 6.29 -20.02
N CYS A 107 4.72 5.11 -19.80
CA CYS A 107 3.29 4.95 -19.53
C CYS A 107 2.88 5.68 -18.24
N HIS A 108 3.72 5.69 -17.21
CA HIS A 108 3.44 6.39 -15.96
C HIS A 108 3.40 7.92 -16.16
N LYS A 109 4.34 8.47 -16.96
CA LYS A 109 4.34 9.89 -17.32
C LYS A 109 3.10 10.28 -18.13
N ALA A 110 2.74 9.47 -19.12
CA ALA A 110 1.53 9.70 -19.93
C ALA A 110 0.26 9.70 -19.08
N LYS A 111 0.10 8.71 -18.19
CA LYS A 111 -1.03 8.66 -17.26
C LYS A 111 -1.06 9.86 -16.32
N THR A 112 0.07 10.25 -15.72
CA THR A 112 0.14 11.42 -14.83
C THR A 112 -0.36 12.69 -15.52
N LYS A 113 -0.07 12.86 -16.82
CA LYS A 113 -0.57 13.99 -17.61
C LYS A 113 -2.10 13.93 -17.72
N LEU A 114 -2.65 12.78 -18.12
CA LEU A 114 -4.09 12.56 -18.24
C LEU A 114 -4.82 12.76 -16.91
N ASP A 115 -4.30 12.23 -15.81
CA ASP A 115 -4.90 12.39 -14.49
C ASP A 115 -5.00 13.88 -14.10
N ARG A 116 -3.99 14.69 -14.42
CA ARG A 116 -4.05 16.13 -14.16
C ARG A 116 -5.13 16.80 -15.00
N GLU A 117 -5.29 16.42 -16.26
CA GLU A 117 -6.33 16.99 -17.11
C GLU A 117 -7.74 16.61 -16.62
N VAL A 118 -7.93 15.39 -16.12
CA VAL A 118 -9.24 14.87 -15.68
C VAL A 118 -9.62 15.32 -14.27
N PHE A 119 -8.65 15.41 -13.34
CA PHE A 119 -8.90 15.61 -11.90
C PHE A 119 -8.43 16.98 -11.36
N SER A 120 -8.11 17.96 -12.22
CA SER A 120 -7.78 19.34 -11.81
C SER A 120 -8.96 20.32 -11.89
N ASN A 121 -10.19 19.81 -12.02
CA ASN A 121 -11.45 20.54 -11.83
C ASN A 121 -12.15 20.03 -10.57
#